data_AF-A0A453Q8X3-F1
#
_entry.id   AF-A0A453Q8X3-F1
#
_cell.length_a   1.000
_cell.length_b   1.000
_cell.length_c   1.000
_cell.angle_alpha   90.00
_cell.angle_beta   90.00
_cell.angle_gamma   90.00
#
_symmetry.space_group_name_H-M   'P 1'
#
loop_
_entity.id
_entity.type
_entity.pdbx_description
1 polymer ?
#
loop_
_entity_poly.entity_id
_entity_poly.type
_entity_poly.pdbx_seq_one_letter_code
_entity_poly.pdbx_strand_id
1 'polypeptide(L)'
;SLVLLPDIHDDHQLLMEPYGISTDSNNGFVLAALSYNYEVDAQYDLHLFSYVRSIWTCNRRRLAVDYGWTRKPHRVLPDKVIALGDGLLGWVDLWEGILICDVKDPKATARFVPMPTLLPGNQDLYSKDYSSALSLRDVTFGHGHIRCVEIEQLLRPKPKATPVVHDPSTLLLLFDSQSPMVPEKVKYDVVGWRLITWFRALTWGHWQRGTILHSDELGIVSWKDLETCTPVLPLCDDHDKNAVYLISMLKNRRPQDETAWMVAVDTNTKSLPHEPMPFSTDRSSPDYPNLIPCALTRYLMP
;
A
#
# COMPACT_ATOMS: atom_id res chain seq x y z
N SER A 1 12.00 -27.37 14.73
CA SER A 1 13.22 -27.03 13.97
C SER A 1 12.91 -25.84 13.09
N LEU A 2 13.69 -24.76 13.19
CA LEU A 2 13.57 -23.61 12.28
C LEU A 2 14.14 -24.02 10.92
N VAL A 3 13.33 -23.97 9.86
CA VAL A 3 13.81 -24.19 8.49
C VAL A 3 14.39 -22.87 8.00
N LEU A 4 15.67 -22.85 7.66
CA LEU A 4 16.30 -21.68 7.06
C LEU A 4 15.73 -21.50 5.64
N LEU A 5 15.39 -20.25 5.29
CA LEU A 5 15.00 -19.89 3.92
C LEU A 5 16.10 -20.32 2.94
N PRO A 6 15.77 -20.61 1.67
CA PRO A 6 16.79 -20.93 0.67
C PRO A 6 17.83 -19.81 0.61
N ASP A 7 19.07 -20.15 0.27
CA ASP A 7 20.03 -19.11 -0.14
C ASP A 7 19.64 -18.69 -1.56
N ILE A 8 19.08 -17.48 -1.68
CA ILE A 8 18.45 -17.00 -2.92
C ILE A 8 19.43 -16.14 -3.75
N HIS A 9 20.70 -16.05 -3.35
CA HIS A 9 21.63 -15.06 -3.90
C HIS A 9 22.48 -15.51 -5.11
N ASP A 10 22.23 -16.68 -5.71
CA ASP A 10 23.22 -17.30 -6.61
C ASP A 10 22.87 -17.34 -8.12
N ASP A 11 21.88 -16.59 -8.59
CA ASP A 11 21.64 -16.41 -10.02
C ASP A 11 21.54 -14.91 -10.34
N HIS A 12 22.13 -14.46 -11.45
CA HIS A 12 22.22 -13.05 -11.89
C HIS A 12 20.87 -12.31 -12.10
N GLN A 13 19.73 -12.86 -11.67
CA GLN A 13 18.40 -12.25 -11.67
C GLN A 13 17.98 -11.81 -10.27
N LEU A 14 17.77 -10.50 -10.10
CA LEU A 14 17.21 -9.93 -8.87
C LEU A 14 15.75 -10.38 -8.69
N LEU A 15 15.50 -11.24 -7.69
CA LEU A 15 14.14 -11.53 -7.27
C LEU A 15 13.50 -10.29 -6.67
N MET A 16 12.20 -10.17 -6.89
CA MET A 16 11.37 -9.08 -6.41
C MET A 16 10.77 -9.51 -5.08
N GLU A 17 11.12 -8.77 -4.03
CA GLU A 17 10.42 -8.86 -2.75
C GLU A 17 9.07 -8.13 -2.85
N PRO A 18 8.06 -8.59 -2.08
CA PRO A 18 8.10 -9.71 -1.15
C PRO A 18 7.77 -11.07 -1.78
N TYR A 19 8.08 -12.14 -1.04
CA TYR A 19 7.79 -13.53 -1.43
C TYR A 19 6.44 -13.99 -0.88
N GLY A 20 5.72 -14.77 -1.68
CA GLY A 20 4.49 -15.42 -1.26
C GLY A 20 4.74 -16.80 -0.68
N ILE A 21 3.90 -17.24 0.25
CA ILE A 21 3.92 -18.60 0.79
C ILE A 21 2.59 -19.26 0.48
N SER A 22 2.64 -20.46 -0.08
CA SER A 22 1.46 -21.29 -0.34
C SER A 22 1.62 -22.65 0.32
N THR A 23 0.55 -23.16 0.95
CA THR A 23 0.54 -24.50 1.54
C THR A 23 0.30 -25.56 0.45
N ASP A 24 1.05 -26.65 0.55
CA ASP A 24 0.88 -27.83 -0.26
C ASP A 24 -0.06 -28.83 0.42
N SER A 25 -0.72 -29.70 -0.35
CA SER A 25 -1.66 -30.71 0.15
C SER A 25 -1.03 -31.72 1.12
N ASN A 26 0.30 -31.87 1.09
CA ASN A 26 1.06 -32.77 1.94
C ASN A 26 1.61 -32.12 3.23
N ASN A 27 0.98 -31.03 3.70
CA ASN A 27 1.46 -30.26 4.86
C ASN A 27 2.86 -29.64 4.66
N GLY A 28 3.31 -29.56 3.41
CA GLY A 28 4.49 -28.81 2.99
C GLY A 28 4.14 -27.37 2.64
N PHE A 29 5.14 -26.58 2.28
CA PHE A 29 4.94 -25.23 1.77
C PHE A 29 5.83 -24.97 0.56
N VAL A 30 5.34 -24.08 -0.30
CA VAL A 30 6.07 -23.53 -1.44
C VAL A 30 6.28 -22.04 -1.17
N LEU A 31 7.52 -21.60 -1.27
CA LEU A 31 7.87 -20.19 -1.30
C LEU A 31 7.89 -19.76 -2.77
N ALA A 32 7.15 -18.72 -3.11
CA ALA A 32 6.99 -18.21 -4.46
C ALA A 32 7.54 -16.80 -4.57
N ALA A 33 8.38 -16.54 -5.57
CA ALA A 33 8.96 -15.23 -5.83
C ALA A 33 8.78 -14.85 -7.29
N LEU A 34 8.64 -13.56 -7.56
CA LEU A 34 8.67 -13.03 -8.93
C LEU A 34 10.06 -12.49 -9.24
N SER A 35 10.47 -12.58 -10.50
CA SER A 35 11.51 -11.72 -11.06
C SER A 35 11.01 -11.07 -12.33
N TYR A 36 11.62 -9.95 -12.70
CA TYR A 36 11.35 -9.29 -13.96
C TYR A 36 12.59 -9.33 -14.84
N ASN A 37 12.48 -9.96 -16.00
CA ASN A 37 13.57 -10.01 -16.97
C ASN A 37 13.50 -8.75 -17.85
N TYR A 38 14.61 -8.03 -17.93
CA TYR A 38 14.77 -6.81 -18.73
C TYR A 38 15.36 -7.04 -20.12
N GLU A 39 15.76 -8.28 -20.44
CA GLU A 39 16.28 -8.63 -21.75
C GLU A 39 15.19 -8.57 -22.84
N VAL A 40 15.55 -8.94 -24.07
CA VAL A 40 14.86 -8.69 -25.36
C VAL A 40 13.33 -8.91 -25.35
N ASP A 41 12.78 -9.69 -24.41
CA ASP A 41 11.35 -9.78 -24.13
C ASP A 41 11.05 -9.52 -22.64
N ALA A 42 10.63 -8.29 -22.31
CA ALA A 42 10.35 -7.92 -20.93
C ALA A 42 9.18 -8.74 -20.34
N GLN A 43 9.50 -9.62 -19.39
CA GLN A 43 8.59 -10.66 -18.88
C GLN A 43 8.78 -10.94 -17.40
N TYR A 44 7.76 -11.50 -16.76
CA TYR A 44 7.85 -12.02 -15.39
C TYR A 44 8.23 -13.50 -15.41
N ASP A 45 9.11 -13.90 -14.50
CA ASP A 45 9.35 -15.30 -14.17
C ASP A 45 8.89 -15.56 -12.73
N LEU A 46 8.22 -16.70 -12.52
CA LEU A 46 7.81 -17.22 -11.23
C LEU A 46 8.80 -18.27 -10.78
N HIS A 47 9.37 -18.08 -9.59
CA HIS A 47 10.31 -19.00 -8.95
C HIS A 47 9.62 -19.69 -7.78
N LEU A 48 9.53 -21.02 -7.85
CA LEU A 48 8.87 -21.84 -6.84
C LEU A 48 9.92 -22.65 -6.09
N PHE A 49 10.15 -22.29 -4.83
CA PHE A 49 11.07 -22.96 -3.94
C PHE A 49 10.30 -23.94 -3.05
N SER A 50 10.75 -25.20 -3.03
CA SER A 50 10.23 -26.23 -2.15
C SER A 50 11.36 -26.90 -1.38
N TYR A 51 11.10 -27.25 -0.13
CA TYR A 51 12.05 -27.94 0.73
C TYR A 51 11.73 -29.44 0.76
N VAL A 52 12.52 -30.24 0.06
CA VAL A 52 12.29 -31.69 -0.09
C VAL A 52 13.54 -32.42 0.38
N ARG A 53 13.37 -33.36 1.33
CA ARG A 53 14.46 -34.21 1.87
C ARG A 53 15.69 -33.40 2.33
N SER A 54 15.43 -32.33 3.05
CA SER A 54 16.44 -31.43 3.60
C SER A 54 17.20 -30.55 2.59
N ILE A 55 16.71 -30.48 1.34
CA ILE A 55 17.33 -29.69 0.26
C ILE A 55 16.27 -28.76 -0.34
N TRP A 56 16.66 -27.52 -0.61
CA TRP A 56 15.85 -26.57 -1.37
C TRP A 56 15.97 -26.86 -2.86
N THR A 57 14.83 -26.90 -3.55
CA THR A 57 14.76 -26.98 -5.01
C THR A 57 14.00 -25.79 -5.55
N CYS A 58 14.48 -25.17 -6.63
CA CYS A 58 13.80 -24.09 -7.32
C CYS A 58 13.28 -24.55 -8.68
N ASN A 59 12.00 -24.31 -8.94
CA ASN A 59 11.40 -24.46 -10.26
C ASN A 59 11.01 -23.08 -10.81
N ARG A 60 11.77 -22.61 -11.82
CA ARG A 60 11.49 -21.36 -12.52
C ARG A 60 10.54 -21.59 -13.69
N ARG A 61 9.52 -20.75 -13.80
CA ARG A 61 8.53 -20.77 -14.90
C ARG A 61 8.35 -19.38 -15.47
N ARG A 62 8.24 -19.28 -16.80
CA ARG A 62 7.86 -18.02 -17.45
C ARG A 62 6.37 -17.76 -17.20
N LEU A 63 6.04 -16.56 -16.77
CA LEU A 63 4.67 -16.21 -16.43
C LEU A 63 3.95 -15.57 -17.62
N ALA A 64 2.94 -16.25 -18.14
CA ALA A 64 2.05 -15.67 -19.15
C ALA A 64 1.00 -14.80 -18.45
N VAL A 65 1.07 -13.48 -18.65
CA VAL A 65 0.17 -12.51 -17.99
C VAL A 65 -0.96 -12.10 -18.92
N ASP A 66 -2.20 -12.33 -18.48
CA ASP A 66 -3.41 -11.79 -19.07
C ASP A 66 -3.74 -10.42 -18.46
N TYR A 67 -3.65 -9.37 -19.27
CA TYR A 67 -4.00 -8.00 -18.89
C TYR A 67 -5.47 -7.64 -19.17
N GLY A 68 -6.23 -8.54 -19.80
CA GLY A 68 -7.58 -8.26 -20.28
C GLY A 68 -7.63 -6.99 -21.14
N TRP A 69 -8.61 -6.13 -20.87
CA TRP A 69 -8.81 -4.84 -21.56
C TRP A 69 -8.07 -3.66 -20.93
N THR A 70 -7.20 -3.93 -19.95
CA THR A 70 -6.54 -2.89 -19.17
C THR A 70 -5.23 -2.48 -19.82
N ARG A 71 -4.77 -1.25 -19.55
CA ARG A 71 -3.45 -0.82 -19.98
C ARG A 71 -2.40 -1.70 -19.28
N LYS A 72 -1.49 -2.28 -20.05
CA LYS A 72 -0.33 -3.00 -19.51
C LYS A 72 0.56 -2.01 -18.73
N PRO A 73 0.81 -2.23 -17.42
CA PRO A 73 1.77 -1.43 -16.67
C PRO A 73 3.18 -1.65 -17.23
N HIS A 74 4.06 -0.65 -17.08
CA HIS A 74 5.45 -0.81 -17.52
C HIS A 74 6.16 -1.94 -16.75
N ARG A 75 5.97 -1.95 -15.43
CA ARG A 75 6.41 -2.98 -14.51
C ARG A 75 5.52 -2.90 -13.26
N VAL A 76 5.22 -4.04 -12.67
CA VAL A 76 4.58 -4.19 -11.35
C VAL A 76 5.72 -4.30 -10.35
N LEU A 77 5.73 -3.43 -9.35
CA LEU A 77 6.66 -3.43 -8.23
C LEU A 77 5.88 -3.80 -6.97
N PRO A 78 5.90 -5.08 -6.55
CA PRO A 78 5.08 -5.53 -5.45
C PRO A 78 5.47 -4.85 -4.13
N ASP A 79 4.50 -4.21 -3.48
CA ASP A 79 4.61 -3.72 -2.10
C ASP A 79 4.34 -4.85 -1.10
N LYS A 80 3.47 -5.79 -1.47
CA LYS A 80 3.10 -6.96 -0.65
C LYS A 80 2.66 -8.15 -1.50
N VAL A 81 2.60 -9.32 -0.87
CA VAL A 81 1.95 -10.51 -1.44
C VAL A 81 0.78 -10.92 -0.55
N ILE A 82 -0.36 -11.20 -1.16
CA ILE A 82 -1.56 -11.68 -0.47
C ILE A 82 -1.90 -13.10 -0.91
N ALA A 83 -2.32 -13.94 0.02
CA ALA A 83 -2.89 -15.25 -0.29
C ALA A 83 -4.37 -15.11 -0.61
N LEU A 84 -4.82 -15.69 -1.73
CA LEU A 84 -6.24 -15.69 -2.13
C LEU A 84 -6.92 -17.05 -1.91
N GLY A 85 -6.20 -18.01 -1.33
CA GLY A 85 -6.68 -19.38 -1.08
C GLY A 85 -6.25 -20.37 -2.15
N ASP A 86 -6.25 -21.66 -1.79
CA ASP A 86 -6.05 -22.81 -2.68
C ASP A 86 -4.78 -22.88 -3.54
N GLY A 87 -3.82 -21.96 -3.41
CA GLY A 87 -2.66 -21.87 -4.29
C GLY A 87 -2.54 -20.52 -5.02
N LEU A 88 -3.61 -19.74 -4.99
CA LEU A 88 -3.61 -18.41 -5.58
C LEU A 88 -2.86 -17.42 -4.68
N LEU A 89 -1.85 -16.78 -5.28
CA LEU A 89 -1.08 -15.69 -4.70
C LEU A 89 -1.25 -14.44 -5.55
N GLY A 90 -1.28 -13.28 -4.90
CA GLY A 90 -1.43 -11.98 -5.53
C GLY A 90 -0.25 -11.08 -5.16
N TRP A 91 0.60 -10.76 -6.13
CA TRP A 91 1.63 -9.74 -5.97
C TRP A 91 1.02 -8.38 -6.21
N VAL A 92 0.98 -7.56 -5.15
CA VAL A 92 0.23 -6.30 -5.09
C VAL A 92 1.20 -5.15 -5.29
N ASP A 93 1.05 -4.41 -6.38
CA ASP A 93 1.56 -3.06 -6.55
C ASP A 93 0.40 -2.10 -6.28
N LEU A 94 0.52 -1.29 -5.23
CA LEU A 94 -0.57 -0.43 -4.74
C LEU A 94 -0.87 0.77 -5.66
N TRP A 95 0.01 1.03 -6.62
CA TRP A 95 -0.23 2.00 -7.69
C TRP A 95 -0.92 1.36 -8.89
N GLU A 96 -0.37 0.26 -9.40
CA GLU A 96 -0.77 -0.33 -10.68
C GLU A 96 -1.90 -1.36 -10.54
N GLY A 97 -1.72 -2.37 -9.67
CA GLY A 97 -2.61 -3.52 -9.63
C GLY A 97 -2.00 -4.77 -9.01
N ILE A 98 -2.69 -5.88 -9.22
CA ILE A 98 -2.37 -7.17 -8.61
C ILE A 98 -2.11 -8.19 -9.71
N LEU A 99 -0.95 -8.83 -9.69
CA LEU A 99 -0.68 -10.03 -10.48
C LEU A 99 -1.13 -11.25 -9.68
N ILE A 100 -2.27 -11.83 -10.07
CA ILE A 100 -2.83 -13.02 -9.43
C ILE A 100 -2.39 -14.25 -10.21
N CYS A 101 -1.66 -15.15 -9.56
CA CYS A 101 -1.17 -16.40 -10.14
C CYS A 101 -1.55 -17.58 -9.24
N ASP A 102 -2.00 -18.67 -9.85
CA ASP A 102 -2.07 -19.96 -9.19
C ASP A 102 -0.69 -20.63 -9.28
N VAL A 103 0.02 -20.69 -8.15
CA VAL A 103 1.38 -21.27 -8.13
C VAL A 103 1.40 -22.78 -8.29
N LYS A 104 0.23 -23.43 -8.20
CA LYS A 104 0.07 -24.87 -8.41
C LYS A 104 -0.23 -25.19 -9.88
N ASP A 105 -0.66 -24.22 -10.68
CA ASP A 105 -0.92 -24.40 -12.11
C ASP A 105 0.41 -24.67 -12.86
N PRO A 106 0.58 -25.84 -13.51
CA PRO A 106 1.78 -26.14 -14.29
C PRO A 106 1.98 -25.18 -15.46
N LYS A 107 0.92 -24.52 -15.96
CA LYS A 107 1.01 -23.57 -17.08
C LYS A 107 1.58 -22.21 -16.69
N ALA A 108 1.67 -21.90 -15.39
CA ALA A 108 2.16 -20.62 -14.88
C ALA A 108 1.51 -19.41 -15.58
N THR A 109 0.19 -19.31 -15.46
CA THR A 109 -0.55 -18.14 -15.94
C THR A 109 -0.82 -17.18 -14.79
N ALA A 110 -0.83 -15.88 -15.09
CA ALA A 110 -1.29 -14.86 -14.17
C ALA A 110 -2.32 -13.97 -14.82
N ARG A 111 -3.23 -13.44 -14.02
CA ARG A 111 -4.20 -12.43 -14.42
C ARG A 111 -3.89 -11.13 -13.70
N PHE A 112 -3.85 -10.04 -14.46
CA PHE A 112 -3.70 -8.72 -13.89
C PHE A 112 -5.05 -8.13 -13.49
N VAL A 113 -5.09 -7.57 -12.29
CA VAL A 113 -6.23 -6.88 -11.70
C VAL A 113 -5.80 -5.43 -11.45
N PRO A 114 -6.27 -4.42 -12.22
CA PRO A 114 -5.87 -3.04 -12.00
C PRO A 114 -6.40 -2.53 -10.65
N MET A 115 -5.67 -1.61 -10.01
CA MET A 115 -6.19 -0.89 -8.85
C MET A 115 -7.37 0.02 -9.22
N PRO A 116 -8.23 0.40 -8.26
CA PRO A 116 -9.17 1.50 -8.44
C PRO A 116 -8.44 2.80 -8.81
N THR A 117 -9.11 3.69 -9.55
CA THR A 117 -8.57 5.02 -9.84
C THR A 117 -8.32 5.80 -8.54
N LEU A 118 -7.18 6.49 -8.46
CA LEU A 118 -6.80 7.33 -7.33
C LEU A 118 -7.83 8.42 -7.07
N LEU A 119 -8.03 8.72 -5.79
CA LEU A 119 -8.78 9.88 -5.36
C LEU A 119 -8.10 11.17 -5.86
N PRO A 120 -8.88 12.25 -6.12
CA PRO A 120 -8.37 13.45 -6.77
C PRO A 120 -7.14 14.08 -6.12
N GLY A 121 -7.04 14.08 -4.79
CA GLY A 121 -5.91 14.63 -4.05
C GLY A 121 -4.61 13.83 -4.20
N ASN A 122 -4.71 12.55 -4.56
CA ASN A 122 -3.59 11.64 -4.74
C ASN A 122 -3.15 11.48 -6.21
N GLN A 123 -3.94 11.94 -7.19
CA GLN A 123 -3.63 11.74 -8.63
C GLN A 123 -2.27 12.31 -9.04
N ASP A 124 -1.90 13.43 -8.42
CA ASP A 124 -0.64 14.12 -8.63
C ASP A 124 0.58 13.37 -8.06
N LEU A 125 0.37 12.48 -7.09
CA LEU A 125 1.43 11.73 -6.42
C LEU A 125 1.95 10.58 -7.29
N TYR A 126 1.09 9.99 -8.12
CA TYR A 126 1.45 8.90 -9.04
C TYR A 126 2.61 9.26 -9.99
N SER A 127 2.73 10.55 -10.37
CA SER A 127 3.80 11.01 -11.26
C SER A 127 5.05 11.53 -10.54
N LYS A 128 4.98 11.74 -9.21
CA LYS A 128 5.95 12.57 -8.49
C LYS A 128 7.00 11.77 -7.73
N ASP A 129 6.76 10.49 -7.40
CA ASP A 129 7.73 9.69 -6.66
C ASP A 129 7.70 8.21 -7.08
N TYR A 130 8.89 7.58 -7.11
CA TYR A 130 9.04 6.12 -7.16
C TYR A 130 8.79 5.47 -5.77
N SER A 131 8.13 6.18 -4.86
CA SER A 131 7.84 5.69 -3.52
C SER A 131 6.62 4.77 -3.51
N SER A 132 6.59 3.86 -2.55
CA SER A 132 5.48 2.93 -2.37
C SER A 132 4.16 3.67 -2.05
N ALA A 133 3.04 3.14 -2.56
CA ALA A 133 1.70 3.65 -2.22
C ALA A 133 1.21 3.20 -0.83
N LEU A 134 2.04 2.52 -0.03
CA LEU A 134 1.70 2.02 1.31
C LEU A 134 1.13 3.10 2.23
N SER A 135 1.58 4.35 2.13
CA SER A 135 1.07 5.46 2.95
C SER A 135 -0.36 5.89 2.58
N LEU A 136 -0.85 5.48 1.41
CA LEU A 136 -2.15 5.90 0.87
C LEU A 136 -3.12 4.73 0.74
N ARG A 137 -2.63 3.51 0.54
CA ARG A 137 -3.43 2.35 0.15
C ARG A 137 -2.98 1.08 0.84
N ASP A 138 -3.94 0.18 1.01
CA ASP A 138 -3.64 -1.21 1.34
C ASP A 138 -4.67 -2.14 0.68
N VAL A 139 -4.27 -3.40 0.52
CA VAL A 139 -5.09 -4.47 -0.04
C VAL A 139 -4.98 -5.73 0.80
N THR A 140 -6.12 -6.37 1.00
CA THR A 140 -6.23 -7.70 1.60
C THR A 140 -7.19 -8.57 0.78
N PHE A 141 -7.17 -9.87 1.04
CA PHE A 141 -8.17 -10.78 0.52
C PHE A 141 -8.90 -11.46 1.68
N GLY A 142 -10.22 -11.41 1.66
CA GLY A 142 -11.04 -11.99 2.71
C GLY A 142 -12.50 -12.11 2.30
N HIS A 143 -13.20 -13.07 2.89
CA HIS A 143 -14.62 -13.34 2.57
C HIS A 143 -14.90 -13.47 1.06
N GLY A 144 -13.97 -14.05 0.30
CA GLY A 144 -14.09 -14.27 -1.15
C GLY A 144 -13.88 -13.04 -2.04
N HIS A 145 -13.49 -11.89 -1.46
CA HIS A 145 -13.29 -10.65 -2.20
C HIS A 145 -11.93 -10.04 -1.88
N ILE A 146 -11.34 -9.40 -2.89
CA ILE A 146 -10.24 -8.47 -2.69
C ILE A 146 -10.84 -7.21 -2.09
N ARG A 147 -10.31 -6.73 -0.96
CA ARG A 147 -10.67 -5.45 -0.35
C ARG A 147 -9.49 -4.50 -0.50
N CYS A 148 -9.77 -3.30 -0.97
CA CYS A 148 -8.81 -2.22 -1.14
C CYS A 148 -9.28 -1.02 -0.34
N VAL A 149 -8.35 -0.29 0.27
CA VAL A 149 -8.62 0.96 0.97
C VAL A 149 -7.71 2.04 0.41
N GLU A 150 -8.24 3.25 0.30
CA GLU A 150 -7.46 4.43 -0.04
C GLU A 150 -7.82 5.57 0.92
N ILE A 151 -6.82 6.32 1.37
CA ILE A 151 -6.97 7.54 2.14
C ILE A 151 -6.37 8.73 1.39
N GLU A 152 -6.97 9.90 1.53
CA GLU A 152 -6.38 11.16 1.08
C GLU A 152 -6.57 12.27 2.11
N GLN A 153 -5.63 13.21 2.11
CA GLN A 153 -5.74 14.42 2.90
C GLN A 153 -6.67 15.43 2.22
N LEU A 154 -7.53 16.07 3.01
CA LEU A 154 -8.38 17.15 2.57
C LEU A 154 -7.68 18.47 2.81
N LEU A 155 -7.41 19.20 1.73
CA LEU A 155 -6.67 20.45 1.75
C LEU A 155 -7.60 21.65 1.56
N ARG A 156 -7.36 22.71 2.33
CA ARG A 156 -8.01 24.02 2.16
C ARG A 156 -6.96 25.07 1.83
N PRO A 157 -7.14 25.90 0.78
CA PRO A 157 -6.23 27.01 0.51
C PRO A 157 -6.17 27.97 1.70
N LYS A 158 -4.96 28.39 2.09
CA LYS A 158 -4.81 29.47 3.07
C LYS A 158 -5.36 30.77 2.49
N PRO A 159 -6.09 31.58 3.28
CA PRO A 159 -6.42 32.93 2.88
C PRO A 159 -5.13 33.68 2.51
N LYS A 160 -5.05 34.21 1.29
CA LYS A 160 -3.92 35.03 0.90
C LYS A 160 -3.99 36.34 1.70
N ALA A 161 -2.94 36.67 2.44
CA ALA A 161 -2.68 38.09 2.70
C ALA A 161 -2.42 38.72 1.32
N THR A 162 -3.16 39.75 0.93
CA THR A 162 -2.90 40.48 -0.31
C THR A 162 -1.45 40.98 -0.28
N PRO A 163 -0.56 40.47 -1.14
CA PRO A 163 0.77 41.05 -1.24
C PRO A 163 0.58 42.48 -1.75
N VAL A 164 1.27 43.45 -1.15
CA VAL A 164 1.40 44.77 -1.77
C VAL A 164 2.31 44.56 -2.99
N VAL A 165 1.69 44.32 -4.15
CA VAL A 165 2.41 44.26 -5.41
C VAL A 165 2.75 45.69 -5.78
N HIS A 166 4.01 46.08 -5.62
CA HIS A 166 4.49 47.35 -6.13
C HIS A 166 4.65 47.26 -7.65
N ASP A 167 3.94 48.14 -8.36
CA ASP A 167 4.24 48.64 -9.71
C ASP A 167 5.75 48.73 -10.03
N PRO A 168 6.46 47.79 -10.69
CA PRO A 168 7.88 48.00 -10.99
C PRO A 168 8.12 49.27 -11.82
N SER A 169 7.14 49.69 -12.63
CA SER A 169 7.19 50.93 -13.42
C SER A 169 7.08 52.21 -12.57
N THR A 170 6.70 52.10 -11.31
CA THR A 170 6.62 53.21 -10.35
C THR A 170 7.88 53.36 -9.49
N LEU A 171 8.84 52.44 -9.62
CA LEU A 171 10.09 52.46 -8.86
C LEU A 171 11.20 53.19 -9.64
N LEU A 172 11.82 54.20 -9.02
CA LEU A 172 12.94 54.96 -9.62
C LEU A 172 14.25 54.17 -9.70
N LEU A 173 14.43 53.16 -8.84
CA LEU A 173 15.60 52.29 -8.78
C LEU A 173 15.15 50.86 -8.46
N LEU A 174 15.65 49.89 -9.23
CA LEU A 174 15.50 48.45 -9.00
C LEU A 174 16.83 47.93 -8.45
N PHE A 175 16.84 47.41 -7.22
CA PHE A 175 18.03 46.85 -6.58
C PHE A 175 18.11 45.33 -6.82
N ASP A 176 19.32 44.79 -6.96
CA ASP A 176 19.57 43.33 -7.15
C ASP A 176 19.01 42.46 -6.01
N SER A 177 18.74 43.06 -4.85
CA SER A 177 18.09 42.41 -3.71
C SER A 177 16.58 42.18 -3.91
N GLN A 178 15.96 42.84 -4.89
CA GLN A 178 14.56 42.65 -5.26
C GLN A 178 14.42 41.53 -6.31
N SER A 179 14.61 40.29 -5.85
CA SER A 179 14.39 39.09 -6.66
C SER A 179 12.94 39.09 -7.22
N PRO A 180 12.71 38.65 -8.47
CA PRO A 180 11.36 38.55 -9.02
C PRO A 180 10.50 37.74 -8.05
N MET A 181 9.35 38.31 -7.67
CA MET A 181 8.36 37.63 -6.85
C MET A 181 7.95 36.34 -7.58
N VAL A 182 8.60 35.22 -7.28
CA VAL A 182 8.13 33.90 -7.67
C VAL A 182 6.74 33.80 -7.06
N PRO A 183 5.67 33.56 -7.85
CA PRO A 183 4.33 33.46 -7.30
C PRO A 183 4.38 32.44 -6.16
N GLU A 184 4.14 32.92 -4.94
CA GLU A 184 4.24 32.11 -3.74
C GLU A 184 3.31 30.91 -3.96
N LYS A 185 3.85 29.68 -3.95
CA LYS A 185 3.04 28.46 -4.11
C LYS A 185 1.87 28.57 -3.13
N VAL A 186 0.65 28.34 -3.63
CA VAL A 186 -0.55 28.39 -2.79
C VAL A 186 -0.32 27.49 -1.59
N LYS A 187 -0.27 28.09 -0.39
CA LYS A 187 -0.13 27.33 0.85
C LYS A 187 -1.49 26.73 1.19
N TYR A 188 -1.51 25.48 1.58
CA TYR A 188 -2.73 24.77 1.99
C TYR A 188 -2.66 24.42 3.47
N ASP A 189 -3.83 24.35 4.11
CA ASP A 189 -4.04 23.74 5.42
C ASP A 189 -4.67 22.36 5.25
N VAL A 190 -4.14 21.37 5.97
CA VAL A 190 -4.79 20.07 6.11
C VAL A 190 -5.98 20.23 7.05
N VAL A 191 -7.20 20.10 6.53
CA VAL A 191 -8.44 20.27 7.31
C VAL A 191 -9.05 18.96 7.78
N GLY A 192 -8.55 17.83 7.28
CA GLY A 192 -8.96 16.49 7.66
C GLY A 192 -8.45 15.47 6.65
N TRP A 193 -9.05 14.29 6.67
CA TRP A 193 -8.81 13.23 5.69
C TRP A 193 -10.13 12.54 5.36
N ARG A 194 -10.16 11.84 4.23
CA ARG A 194 -11.22 10.89 3.92
C ARG A 194 -10.64 9.57 3.46
N LEU A 195 -11.38 8.52 3.78
CA LEU A 195 -11.06 7.15 3.44
C LEU A 195 -12.18 6.56 2.59
N ILE A 196 -11.82 5.76 1.60
CA ILE A 196 -12.74 4.99 0.77
C ILE A 196 -12.33 3.53 0.75
N THR A 197 -13.30 2.63 0.86
CA THR A 197 -13.08 1.20 0.64
C THR A 197 -13.66 0.75 -0.68
N TRP A 198 -13.01 -0.23 -1.30
CA TRP A 198 -13.42 -0.89 -2.52
C TRP A 198 -13.35 -2.41 -2.32
N PHE A 199 -14.20 -3.13 -3.02
CA PHE A 199 -14.14 -4.59 -3.04
C PHE A 199 -14.34 -5.14 -4.44
N ARG A 200 -13.72 -6.29 -4.72
CA ARG A 200 -13.79 -6.96 -6.01
C ARG A 200 -13.73 -8.47 -5.85
N ALA A 201 -14.75 -9.18 -6.32
CA ALA A 201 -14.66 -10.64 -6.45
C ALA A 201 -13.66 -11.01 -7.55
N LEU A 202 -13.04 -12.19 -7.44
CA LEU A 202 -12.04 -12.63 -8.43
C LEU A 202 -12.60 -12.74 -9.85
N THR A 203 -13.88 -13.09 -9.97
CA THR A 203 -14.60 -13.24 -11.23
C THR A 203 -15.08 -11.91 -11.81
N TRP A 204 -15.05 -10.82 -11.06
CA TRP A 204 -15.57 -9.53 -11.51
C TRP A 204 -14.56 -8.79 -12.40
N GLY A 205 -15.08 -8.07 -13.39
CA GLY A 205 -14.33 -7.12 -14.21
C GLY A 205 -14.30 -5.69 -13.69
N HIS A 206 -14.80 -5.44 -12.48
CA HIS A 206 -14.94 -4.09 -11.89
C HIS A 206 -14.70 -4.10 -10.38
N TRP A 207 -14.40 -2.93 -9.83
CA TRP A 207 -14.43 -2.69 -8.39
C TRP A 207 -15.79 -2.12 -7.98
N GLN A 208 -16.31 -2.61 -6.87
CA GLN A 208 -17.50 -2.04 -6.25
C GLN A 208 -17.10 -1.17 -5.07
N ARG A 209 -17.73 0.01 -4.99
CA ARG A 209 -17.49 0.95 -3.91
C ARG A 209 -18.10 0.42 -2.62
N GLY A 210 -17.30 0.41 -1.56
CA GLY A 210 -17.74 0.24 -0.17
C GLY A 210 -18.11 1.57 0.46
N THR A 211 -17.59 1.81 1.67
CA THR A 211 -17.90 2.99 2.47
C THR A 211 -16.92 4.13 2.20
N ILE A 212 -17.44 5.36 2.28
CA ILE A 212 -16.66 6.58 2.41
C ILE A 212 -16.81 7.07 3.85
N LEU A 213 -15.68 7.37 4.47
CA LEU A 213 -15.59 7.90 5.82
C LEU A 213 -14.75 9.18 5.81
N HIS A 214 -15.30 10.25 6.35
CA HIS A 214 -14.55 11.47 6.61
C HIS A 214 -14.16 11.57 8.09
N SER A 215 -13.02 12.20 8.37
CA SER A 215 -12.50 12.34 9.73
C SER A 215 -13.46 13.07 10.68
N ASP A 216 -14.30 13.98 10.17
CA ASP A 216 -15.31 14.73 10.95
C ASP A 216 -16.50 13.87 11.39
N GLU A 217 -16.73 12.72 10.75
CA GLU A 217 -17.79 11.78 11.12
C GLU A 217 -17.44 10.96 12.37
N LEU A 218 -16.17 10.93 12.78
CA LEU A 218 -15.68 10.11 13.91
C LEU A 218 -15.84 10.76 15.31
N GLY A 219 -16.42 11.97 15.41
CA GLY A 219 -16.72 12.62 16.69
C GLY A 219 -15.57 13.43 17.32
N ILE A 220 -15.49 13.44 18.66
CA ILE A 220 -14.88 14.47 19.55
C ILE A 220 -13.36 14.66 19.40
N VAL A 221 -12.64 13.78 18.69
CA VAL A 221 -11.19 13.91 18.54
C VAL A 221 -10.87 14.99 17.50
N SER A 222 -10.04 15.97 17.87
CA SER A 222 -9.47 16.93 16.92
C SER A 222 -8.44 16.20 16.05
N TRP A 223 -8.89 15.50 15.02
CA TRP A 223 -8.05 14.80 14.03
C TRP A 223 -7.15 15.74 13.21
N LYS A 224 -7.22 17.05 13.47
CA LYS A 224 -6.29 18.05 12.96
C LYS A 224 -4.86 17.78 13.42
N ASP A 225 -4.68 17.09 14.56
CA ASP A 225 -3.37 16.82 15.14
C ASP A 225 -2.70 15.54 14.57
N LEU A 226 -3.40 14.74 13.77
CA LEU A 226 -2.79 13.60 13.07
C LEU A 226 -2.09 14.05 11.78
N GLU A 227 -0.80 13.72 11.66
CA GLU A 227 0.10 14.11 10.57
C GLU A 227 0.02 13.15 9.38
N THR A 228 0.05 11.86 9.68
CA THR A 228 0.04 10.76 8.73
C THR A 228 -1.09 9.81 9.08
N CYS A 229 -1.72 9.16 8.11
CA CYS A 229 -2.76 8.17 8.38
C CYS A 229 -2.57 7.02 7.41
N THR A 230 -1.54 6.20 7.61
CA THR A 230 -1.30 5.04 6.74
C THR A 230 -2.36 3.98 7.01
N PRO A 231 -3.19 3.60 6.01
CA PRO A 231 -4.26 2.64 6.24
C PRO A 231 -3.72 1.21 6.13
N VAL A 232 -4.15 0.34 7.05
CA VAL A 232 -3.82 -1.08 7.05
C VAL A 232 -5.11 -1.88 7.19
N LEU A 233 -5.30 -2.85 6.30
CA LEU A 233 -6.39 -3.80 6.35
C LEU A 233 -5.96 -5.03 7.15
N PRO A 234 -6.80 -5.50 8.10
CA PRO A 234 -6.53 -6.72 8.82
C PRO A 234 -6.50 -7.92 7.85
N LEU A 235 -5.73 -8.94 8.23
CA LEU A 235 -5.87 -10.26 7.60
C LEU A 235 -7.23 -10.83 7.96
N CYS A 236 -7.82 -11.58 7.02
CA CYS A 236 -9.18 -12.08 7.06
C CYS A 236 -9.52 -12.85 8.35
N ASP A 237 -10.02 -12.15 9.37
CA ASP A 237 -10.69 -12.68 10.55
C ASP A 237 -12.14 -12.17 10.59
N ASP A 238 -13.09 -13.05 10.93
CA ASP A 238 -14.53 -12.78 10.91
C ASP A 238 -14.96 -11.59 11.79
N HIS A 239 -14.12 -11.20 12.75
CA HIS A 239 -14.37 -10.10 13.68
C HIS A 239 -14.11 -8.71 13.07
N ASP A 240 -13.31 -8.60 12.01
CA ASP A 240 -12.70 -7.34 11.56
C ASP A 240 -13.02 -6.95 10.11
N LYS A 241 -14.08 -7.55 9.54
CA LYS A 241 -14.52 -7.34 8.15
C LYS A 241 -14.73 -5.86 7.75
N ASN A 242 -15.08 -5.00 8.71
CA ASN A 242 -15.30 -3.56 8.48
C ASN A 242 -14.19 -2.68 9.08
N ALA A 243 -13.23 -3.26 9.78
CA ALA A 243 -12.16 -2.52 10.42
C ALA A 243 -11.15 -2.02 9.38
N VAL A 244 -10.64 -0.82 9.58
CA VAL A 244 -9.39 -0.32 9.00
C VAL A 244 -8.56 0.22 10.15
N TYR A 245 -7.29 -0.16 10.19
CA TYR A 245 -6.34 0.39 11.16
C TYR A 245 -5.63 1.56 10.51
N LEU A 246 -5.61 2.71 11.19
CA LEU A 246 -4.84 3.88 10.78
C LEU A 246 -3.61 3.97 11.67
N ILE A 247 -2.44 3.95 11.04
CA ILE A 247 -1.18 4.28 11.71
C ILE A 247 -0.96 5.78 11.56
N SER A 248 -0.84 6.47 12.67
CA SER A 248 -0.69 7.92 12.70
C SER A 248 0.37 8.39 13.66
N MET A 249 1.01 9.49 13.28
CA MET A 249 1.88 10.28 14.15
C MET A 249 1.25 11.66 14.39
N LEU A 250 1.70 12.36 15.43
CA LEU A 250 1.17 13.68 15.81
C LEU A 250 1.95 14.82 15.14
N LYS A 251 1.24 15.80 14.54
CA LYS A 251 1.77 16.93 13.73
C LYS A 251 2.77 17.85 14.43
N ASN A 252 2.91 17.76 15.76
CA ASN A 252 3.76 18.64 16.56
C ASN A 252 4.61 17.87 17.58
N ARG A 253 4.90 16.60 17.31
CA ARG A 253 5.74 15.79 18.19
C ARG A 253 7.16 16.35 18.24
N ARG A 254 7.86 16.14 19.37
CA ARG A 254 9.28 16.46 19.44
C ARG A 254 10.03 15.53 18.47
N PRO A 255 11.14 15.96 17.85
CA PRO A 255 11.91 15.10 16.95
C PRO A 255 12.40 13.79 17.59
N GLN A 256 12.45 13.72 18.92
CA GLN A 256 12.84 12.56 19.72
C GLN A 256 11.66 11.65 20.10
N ASP A 257 10.43 12.06 19.78
CA ASP A 257 9.22 11.29 20.07
C ASP A 257 8.92 10.36 18.90
N GLU A 258 9.26 9.09 19.10
CA GLU A 258 9.08 8.02 18.13
C GLU A 258 7.76 7.26 18.38
N THR A 259 6.81 7.87 19.09
CA THR A 259 5.51 7.23 19.31
C THR A 259 4.64 7.39 18.08
N ALA A 260 4.19 6.27 17.52
CA ALA A 260 3.06 6.23 16.61
C ALA A 260 1.84 5.63 17.31
N TRP A 261 0.66 5.94 16.78
CA TRP A 261 -0.62 5.49 17.29
C TRP A 261 -1.29 4.63 16.23
N MET A 262 -1.81 3.50 16.67
CA MET A 262 -2.70 2.67 15.87
C MET A 262 -4.13 2.93 16.30
N VAL A 263 -4.98 3.33 15.36
CA VAL A 263 -6.39 3.63 15.58
C VAL A 263 -7.22 2.67 14.76
N ALA A 264 -8.01 1.83 15.43
CA ALA A 264 -9.01 1.02 14.76
C ALA A 264 -10.22 1.87 14.38
N VAL A 265 -10.67 1.74 13.14
CA VAL A 265 -11.84 2.46 12.61
C VAL A 265 -12.81 1.44 12.04
N ASP A 266 -14.04 1.40 12.57
CA ASP A 266 -15.12 0.64 11.96
C ASP A 266 -15.75 1.48 10.84
N THR A 267 -15.51 1.06 9.60
CA THR A 267 -15.99 1.79 8.42
C THR A 267 -17.49 1.65 8.17
N ASN A 268 -18.17 0.70 8.81
CA ASN A 268 -19.62 0.51 8.68
C ASN A 268 -20.39 1.36 9.69
N THR A 269 -19.99 1.33 10.97
CA THR A 269 -20.61 2.15 12.01
C THR A 269 -20.04 3.56 12.08
N LYS A 270 -18.93 3.81 11.36
CA LYS A 270 -18.21 5.10 11.35
C LYS A 270 -17.81 5.53 12.76
N SER A 271 -17.21 4.61 13.50
CA SER A 271 -16.83 4.82 14.90
C SER A 271 -15.47 4.22 15.21
N LEU A 272 -14.94 4.58 16.38
CA LEU A 272 -13.75 3.96 16.96
C LEU A 272 -14.16 2.84 17.90
N PRO A 273 -14.03 1.56 17.53
CA PRO A 273 -14.40 0.45 18.42
C PRO A 273 -13.47 0.33 19.63
N HIS A 274 -12.25 0.86 19.54
CA HIS A 274 -11.21 0.77 20.56
C HIS A 274 -10.52 2.10 20.78
N GLU A 275 -9.95 2.29 21.97
CA GLU A 275 -9.08 3.43 22.25
C GLU A 275 -7.79 3.34 21.40
N PRO A 276 -7.24 4.49 20.96
CA PRO A 276 -5.96 4.52 20.26
C PRO A 276 -4.86 3.82 21.06
N MET A 277 -4.10 2.94 20.39
CA MET A 277 -3.00 2.22 21.03
C MET A 277 -1.65 2.84 20.62
N PRO A 278 -0.81 3.26 21.58
CA PRO A 278 0.53 3.74 21.27
C PRO A 278 1.47 2.58 20.97
N PHE A 279 2.41 2.79 20.05
CA PHE A 279 3.53 1.89 19.79
C PHE A 279 4.79 2.68 19.43
N SER A 280 5.97 2.14 19.77
CA SER A 280 7.26 2.77 19.43
C SER A 280 7.65 2.46 17.99
N THR A 281 8.12 3.47 17.27
CA THR A 281 8.63 3.35 15.90
C THR A 281 10.16 3.32 15.83
N ASP A 282 10.86 2.83 16.87
CA ASP A 282 12.34 2.86 17.07
C ASP A 282 13.23 2.51 15.84
N ARG A 283 12.66 2.05 14.72
CA ARG A 283 13.34 1.75 13.44
C ARG A 283 12.52 1.99 12.15
N SER A 284 11.34 2.62 12.20
CA SER A 284 10.49 2.78 10.99
C SER A 284 10.37 4.24 10.56
N SER A 285 10.62 4.50 9.27
CA SER A 285 10.35 5.81 8.66
C SER A 285 8.83 6.09 8.70
N PRO A 286 8.41 7.35 8.95
CA PRO A 286 7.05 7.85 8.73
C PRO A 286 6.37 7.35 7.45
N ASP A 287 7.16 7.27 6.38
CA ASP A 287 6.71 6.99 5.02
C ASP A 287 6.66 5.48 4.73
N TYR A 288 7.24 4.65 5.61
CA TYR A 288 7.37 3.20 5.46
C TYR A 288 7.15 2.50 6.80
N PRO A 289 5.89 2.45 7.30
CA PRO A 289 5.59 1.59 8.42
C PRO A 289 5.86 0.13 8.00
N ASN A 290 6.83 -0.52 8.64
CA ASN A 290 7.16 -1.94 8.42
C ASN A 290 6.08 -2.89 9.00
N LEU A 291 4.82 -2.45 9.09
CA LEU A 291 3.74 -3.23 9.67
C LEU A 291 3.15 -4.14 8.58
N ILE A 292 3.67 -5.36 8.51
CA ILE A 292 3.10 -6.41 7.68
C ILE A 292 2.07 -7.15 8.56
N PRO A 293 0.76 -7.04 8.28
CA PRO A 293 -0.21 -7.81 9.02
C PRO A 293 0.09 -9.30 8.78
N CYS A 294 0.25 -10.06 9.87
CA CYS A 294 0.78 -11.42 9.83
C CYS A 294 -0.15 -12.39 10.56
N ALA A 295 -0.47 -13.52 9.92
CA ALA A 295 -1.34 -14.56 10.47
C ALA A 295 -0.69 -15.35 11.62
N LEU A 296 0.59 -15.10 11.93
CA LEU A 296 1.32 -15.75 13.03
C LEU A 296 0.65 -15.50 14.39
N THR A 297 -0.10 -14.41 14.57
CA THR A 297 -0.87 -14.16 15.80
C THR A 297 -1.82 -15.30 16.16
N ARG A 298 -2.38 -16.01 15.17
CA ARG A 298 -3.25 -17.19 15.42
C ARG A 298 -2.51 -18.39 16.01
N TYR A 299 -1.19 -18.40 15.89
CA TYR A 299 -0.30 -19.45 16.40
C TYR A 299 0.51 -19.01 17.63
N LEU A 300 0.33 -17.76 18.09
CA LEU A 300 1.03 -17.18 19.24
C LEU A 300 0.18 -17.08 20.50
N MET A 301 -1.04 -17.64 20.49
CA MET A 301 -1.83 -17.80 21.71
C MET A 301 -1.36 -19.05 22.48
N PRO A 302 -1.18 -18.98 23.81
CA PRO A 302 -0.72 -20.10 24.64
C PRO A 302 -1.72 -21.27 24.71
#